data_AF-X1LQ75-F1
#
_entry.id   AF-X1LQ75-F1
#
_cell.length_a   1.000
_cell.length_b   1.000
_cell.length_c   1.000
_cell.angle_alpha   90.00
_cell.angle_beta   90.00
_cell.angle_gamma   90.00
#
_symmetry.space_group_name_H-M   'P 1'
#
loop_
_entity.id
_entity.type
_entity.pdbx_description
1 polymer ?
#
loop_
_entity_poly.entity_id
_entity_poly.type
_entity_poly.pdbx_seq_one_letter_code
_entity_poly.pdbx_strand_id
1 'polypeptide(L)'
;GKKTEFAYLLDHLEEERKQGITIDTTQVFFKTPKRRYVIIDAPGHVEFVKNMITGASQAEAAVLIIDVVEGVKEQTKRHSYMLSLLGLHQVVVVLNKMDLVDFSQDRFLVYFSLKS
;
A
#
# COMPACT_ATOMS: atom_id res chain seq x y z
N GLY A 1 -26.56 7.69 0.18
CA GLY A 1 -25.63 7.01 -0.74
C GLY A 1 -24.34 6.47 -0.13
N LYS A 2 -24.06 6.57 1.18
CA LYS A 2 -22.78 6.09 1.76
C LYS A 2 -22.72 4.59 2.13
N LYS A 3 -23.87 3.93 2.34
CA LYS A 3 -23.91 2.54 2.83
C LYS A 3 -23.57 1.52 1.75
N THR A 4 -23.99 1.80 0.51
CA THR A 4 -23.82 0.91 -0.64
C THR A 4 -22.37 0.85 -1.12
N GLU A 5 -21.65 1.98 -1.06
CA GLU A 5 -20.24 2.08 -1.47
C GLU A 5 -19.31 1.31 -0.50
N PHE A 6 -19.57 1.41 0.81
CA PHE A 6 -18.86 0.63 1.81
C PHE A 6 -19.17 -0.88 1.72
N ALA A 7 -20.45 -1.24 1.48
CA ALA A 7 -20.84 -2.63 1.30
C ALA A 7 -20.14 -3.27 0.09
N TYR A 8 -20.06 -2.55 -1.03
CA TYR A 8 -19.36 -3.04 -2.24
C TYR A 8 -17.85 -3.20 -2.03
N LEU A 9 -17.22 -2.27 -1.32
CA LEU A 9 -15.83 -2.36 -0.87
C LEU A 9 -15.59 -3.57 0.04
N LEU A 10 -16.50 -3.82 0.99
CA LEU A 10 -16.43 -4.97 1.89
C LEU A 10 -16.61 -6.29 1.13
N ASP A 11 -17.55 -6.36 0.19
CA ASP A 11 -17.79 -7.56 -0.63
C ASP A 11 -16.56 -7.91 -1.48
N HIS A 12 -15.91 -6.92 -2.11
CA HIS A 12 -14.66 -7.14 -2.87
C HIS A 12 -13.52 -7.65 -1.97
N LEU A 13 -13.36 -7.05 -0.78
CA LEU A 13 -12.38 -7.50 0.21
C LEU A 13 -12.64 -8.93 0.71
N GLU A 14 -13.92 -9.35 0.78
CA GLU A 14 -14.29 -10.73 1.14
C GLU A 14 -13.99 -11.73 0.02
N GLU A 15 -14.21 -11.37 -1.24
CA GLU A 15 -13.84 -12.20 -2.41
C GLU A 15 -12.32 -12.34 -2.56
N GLU A 16 -11.55 -11.25 -2.37
CA GLU A 16 -10.09 -11.27 -2.36
C GLU A 16 -9.54 -12.10 -1.19
N ARG A 17 -10.13 -12.01 0.00
CA ARG A 17 -9.78 -12.86 1.14
C ARG A 17 -10.05 -14.34 0.90
N LYS A 18 -11.11 -14.69 0.16
CA LYS A 18 -11.42 -16.09 -0.18
C LYS A 18 -10.39 -16.72 -1.11
N GLN A 19 -9.76 -15.93 -1.99
CA GLN A 19 -8.73 -16.42 -2.91
C GLN A 19 -7.30 -16.15 -2.44
N GLY A 20 -7.11 -15.35 -1.39
CA GLY A 20 -5.80 -15.09 -0.77
C GLY A 20 -4.88 -14.20 -1.63
N ILE A 21 -5.41 -13.55 -2.67
CA ILE A 21 -4.67 -12.67 -3.58
C ILE A 21 -5.53 -11.48 -3.98
N THR A 22 -4.92 -10.29 -4.07
CA THR A 22 -5.48 -9.10 -4.74
C THR A 22 -5.32 -9.30 -6.24
N ILE A 23 -6.41 -9.25 -7.00
CA ILE A 23 -6.44 -9.59 -8.44
C ILE A 23 -6.52 -8.31 -9.29
N ASP A 24 -7.37 -7.37 -8.88
CA ASP A 24 -7.64 -6.13 -9.61
C ASP A 24 -7.24 -4.89 -8.81
N THR A 25 -6.87 -3.82 -9.51
CA THR A 25 -6.59 -2.53 -8.87
C THR A 25 -7.89 -1.86 -8.44
N THR A 26 -8.14 -1.76 -7.14
CA THR A 26 -9.32 -1.04 -6.62
C THR A 26 -9.02 0.44 -6.50
N GLN A 27 -9.98 1.29 -6.89
CA GLN A 27 -9.87 2.74 -6.75
C GLN A 27 -10.87 3.28 -5.72
N VAL A 28 -10.35 4.00 -4.72
CA VAL A 28 -11.18 4.67 -3.70
C VAL A 28 -11.01 6.17 -3.82
N PHE A 29 -12.11 6.88 -4.05
CA PHE A 29 -12.13 8.33 -4.23
C PHE A 29 -12.48 9.01 -2.91
N PHE A 30 -11.65 9.98 -2.48
CA PHE A 30 -11.99 10.82 -1.33
C PHE A 30 -11.55 12.27 -1.55
N LYS A 31 -12.10 13.19 -0.76
CA LYS A 31 -11.76 14.61 -0.84
C LYS A 31 -11.48 15.18 0.53
N THR A 32 -10.49 16.05 0.58
CA THR A 32 -10.24 16.96 1.70
C THR A 32 -10.66 18.37 1.30
N PRO A 33 -10.73 19.35 2.24
CA PRO A 33 -10.98 20.75 1.88
C PRO A 33 -9.97 21.34 0.89
N LYS A 34 -8.74 20.78 0.82
CA LYS A 34 -7.65 21.29 -0.02
C LYS A 34 -7.63 20.68 -1.43
N ARG A 35 -7.95 19.38 -1.57
CA ARG A 35 -7.87 18.65 -2.85
C ARG A 35 -8.62 17.30 -2.81
N ARG A 36 -8.88 16.76 -4.01
CA ARG A 36 -9.40 15.40 -4.24
C ARG A 36 -8.24 14.41 -4.34
N TYR A 37 -8.48 13.18 -3.93
CA TYR A 37 -7.53 12.08 -3.93
C TYR A 37 -8.18 10.83 -4.49
N VAL A 38 -7.36 9.98 -5.10
CA VAL A 38 -7.70 8.62 -5.50
C VAL A 38 -6.67 7.71 -4.87
N ILE A 39 -7.11 6.74 -4.09
CA ILE A 39 -6.26 5.65 -3.61
C ILE A 39 -6.39 4.54 -4.63
N ILE A 40 -5.26 4.09 -5.16
CA ILE A 40 -5.19 2.92 -6.03
C ILE A 40 -4.57 1.81 -5.20
N ASP A 41 -5.37 0.81 -4.85
CA ASP A 41 -4.83 -0.41 -4.26
C ASP A 41 -4.30 -1.28 -5.38
N ALA A 42 -3.04 -1.71 -5.28
CA ALA A 42 -2.34 -2.39 -6.35
C ALA A 42 -1.80 -3.73 -5.85
N PRO A 43 -2.01 -4.82 -6.59
CA PRO A 43 -1.68 -6.16 -6.13
C PRO A 43 -0.16 -6.36 -6.02
N GLY A 44 0.28 -6.97 -4.91
CA GLY A 44 1.69 -7.21 -4.62
C GLY A 44 2.27 -8.53 -5.15
N HIS A 45 1.43 -9.37 -5.76
CA HIS A 45 1.85 -10.66 -6.31
C HIS A 45 2.56 -10.48 -7.66
N VAL A 46 3.59 -11.31 -7.92
CA VAL A 46 4.41 -11.26 -9.15
C VAL A 46 3.57 -11.35 -10.42
N GLU A 47 2.48 -12.10 -10.38
CA GLU A 47 1.61 -12.31 -11.54
C GLU A 47 0.77 -11.08 -11.92
N PHE A 48 0.63 -10.09 -11.02
CA PHE A 48 -0.18 -8.89 -11.23
C PHE A 48 0.64 -7.59 -11.26
N VAL A 49 1.96 -7.70 -11.42
CA VAL A 49 2.88 -6.54 -11.51
C VAL A 49 2.49 -5.58 -12.64
N LYS A 50 1.89 -6.06 -13.74
CA LYS A 50 1.39 -5.20 -14.83
C LYS A 50 0.26 -4.27 -14.38
N ASN A 51 -0.65 -4.76 -13.54
CA ASN A 51 -1.78 -3.97 -13.02
C ASN A 51 -1.25 -2.91 -12.05
N MET A 52 -0.30 -3.28 -11.18
CA MET A 52 0.39 -2.34 -10.32
C MET A 52 1.14 -1.26 -11.10
N ILE A 53 1.89 -1.61 -12.14
CA ILE A 53 2.61 -0.62 -12.98
C ILE A 53 1.63 0.38 -13.61
N THR A 54 0.48 -0.10 -14.10
CA THR A 54 -0.53 0.74 -14.75
C THR A 54 -1.24 1.67 -13.75
N GLY A 55 -1.45 1.21 -12.51
CA GLY A 55 -2.00 2.03 -11.43
C GLY A 55 -0.99 3.04 -10.90
N ALA A 56 0.24 2.60 -10.65
CA ALA A 56 1.31 3.42 -10.09
C ALA A 56 1.85 4.47 -11.08
N SER A 57 1.81 4.22 -12.39
CA SER A 57 2.24 5.21 -13.41
C SER A 57 1.37 6.47 -13.43
N GLN A 58 0.13 6.38 -12.93
CA GLN A 58 -0.79 7.51 -12.80
C GLN A 58 -0.72 8.18 -11.42
N ALA A 59 0.02 7.61 -10.47
CA ALA A 59 0.13 8.12 -9.12
C ALA A 59 1.13 9.29 -9.05
N GLU A 60 0.89 10.23 -8.13
CA GLU A 60 1.84 11.31 -7.81
C GLU A 60 2.69 10.97 -6.56
N ALA A 61 2.20 10.05 -5.74
CA ALA A 61 2.83 9.59 -4.52
C ALA A 61 2.46 8.14 -4.24
N ALA A 62 3.31 7.45 -3.48
CA ALA A 62 3.09 6.06 -3.08
C ALA A 62 3.09 5.91 -1.56
N VAL A 63 2.32 4.95 -1.07
CA VAL A 63 2.33 4.53 0.33
C VAL A 63 2.88 3.11 0.39
N LEU A 64 4.01 2.91 1.06
CA LEU A 64 4.65 1.61 1.25
C LEU A 64 4.37 1.12 2.67
N ILE A 65 3.61 0.04 2.79
CA ILE A 65 3.26 -0.55 4.08
C ILE A 65 4.28 -1.64 4.44
N ILE A 66 4.80 -1.61 5.66
CA ILE A 66 5.75 -2.58 6.19
C ILE A 66 5.19 -3.14 7.49
N ASP A 67 5.07 -4.46 7.59
CA ASP A 67 4.75 -5.14 8.85
C ASP A 67 5.99 -5.14 9.76
N VAL A 68 5.86 -4.65 10.99
CA VAL A 68 7.00 -4.56 11.92
C VAL A 68 7.43 -5.89 12.54
N VAL A 69 6.57 -6.91 12.49
CA VAL A 69 6.92 -8.25 12.95
C VAL A 69 7.73 -8.97 11.88
N GLU A 70 7.30 -8.86 10.63
CA GLU A 70 7.94 -9.51 9.49
C GLU A 70 9.14 -8.74 8.95
N GLY A 71 9.14 -7.41 9.10
CA GLY A 71 10.15 -6.51 8.60
C GLY A 71 10.20 -6.35 7.08
N VAL A 72 11.33 -5.83 6.58
CA VAL A 72 11.54 -5.59 5.15
C VAL A 72 11.77 -6.92 4.45
N LYS A 73 10.79 -7.35 3.67
CA LYS A 73 10.86 -8.56 2.83
C LYS A 73 11.39 -8.26 1.43
N GLU A 74 11.73 -9.32 0.70
CA GLU A 74 12.08 -9.30 -0.73
C GLU A 74 11.04 -8.54 -1.56
N GLN A 75 9.75 -8.76 -1.28
CA GLN A 75 8.65 -8.04 -1.94
C GLN A 75 8.71 -6.53 -1.65
N THR A 76 8.91 -6.11 -0.39
CA THR A 76 9.03 -4.69 -0.03
C THR A 76 10.15 -4.01 -0.82
N LYS A 77 11.30 -4.68 -0.95
CA LYS A 77 12.44 -4.19 -1.75
C LYS A 77 12.06 -4.07 -3.23
N ARG A 78 11.45 -5.10 -3.81
CA ARG A 78 10.99 -5.08 -5.22
C ARG A 78 10.01 -3.94 -5.49
N HIS A 79 9.03 -3.74 -4.62
CA HIS A 79 8.07 -2.63 -4.75
C HIS A 79 8.76 -1.28 -4.64
N SER A 80 9.64 -1.08 -3.66
CA SER A 80 10.39 0.18 -3.54
C SER A 80 11.22 0.48 -4.80
N TYR A 81 11.81 -0.55 -5.41
CA TYR A 81 12.56 -0.42 -6.65
C TYR A 81 11.65 -0.07 -7.84
N MET A 82 10.50 -0.73 -7.97
CA MET A 82 9.53 -0.40 -9.02
C MET A 82 9.00 1.02 -8.89
N LEU A 83 8.68 1.48 -7.67
CA LEU A 83 8.28 2.87 -7.43
C LEU A 83 9.35 3.86 -7.91
N SER A 84 10.63 3.57 -7.64
CA SER A 84 11.74 4.38 -8.14
C SER A 84 11.83 4.38 -9.67
N LEU A 85 11.62 3.23 -10.32
CA LEU A 85 11.63 3.13 -11.79
C LEU A 85 10.46 3.87 -12.45
N LEU A 86 9.32 3.95 -11.76
CA LEU A 86 8.14 4.68 -12.23
C LEU A 86 8.23 6.19 -11.97
N GLY A 87 9.33 6.69 -11.39
CA GLY A 87 9.52 8.12 -11.10
C GLY A 87 8.72 8.61 -9.90
N LEU A 88 8.22 7.71 -9.05
CA LEU A 88 7.50 8.08 -7.83
C LEU A 88 8.48 8.46 -6.72
N HIS A 89 8.78 9.75 -6.64
CA HIS A 89 9.71 10.29 -5.64
C HIS A 89 9.05 10.57 -4.28
N GLN A 90 7.73 10.81 -4.25
CA GLN A 90 6.98 11.01 -3.02
C GLN A 90 6.52 9.65 -2.47
N VAL A 91 7.34 9.03 -1.63
CA VAL A 91 7.00 7.76 -0.98
C VAL A 91 6.85 7.96 0.53
N VAL A 92 5.69 7.58 1.05
CA VAL A 92 5.41 7.52 2.49
C VAL A 92 5.51 6.08 2.95
N VAL A 93 6.36 5.80 3.93
CA VAL A 93 6.47 4.47 4.54
C VAL A 93 5.58 4.42 5.79
N VAL A 94 4.73 3.40 5.88
CA VAL A 94 3.83 3.17 7.01
C VAL A 94 4.21 1.86 7.68
N LEU A 95 4.56 1.94 8.96
CA LEU A 95 4.83 0.76 9.78
C LEU A 95 3.51 0.26 10.39
N ASN A 96 3.10 -0.94 9.99
CA ASN A 96 1.87 -1.58 10.43
C ASN A 96 2.14 -2.58 11.57
N LYS A 97 1.12 -2.86 12.39
CA LYS A 97 1.15 -3.79 13.53
C LYS A 97 2.12 -3.41 14.67
N MET A 98 2.30 -2.10 14.91
CA MET A 98 3.14 -1.60 16.01
C MET A 98 2.67 -2.06 17.40
N ASP A 99 1.40 -2.41 17.54
CA ASP A 99 0.82 -3.00 18.75
C ASP A 99 1.47 -4.35 19.12
N LEU A 100 1.94 -5.12 18.14
CA LEU A 100 2.61 -6.42 18.38
C LEU A 100 4.04 -6.29 18.91
N VAL A 101 4.58 -5.08 18.93
CA VAL A 101 5.91 -4.76 19.47
C VAL A 101 5.83 -3.74 20.59
N ASP A 102 4.68 -3.67 21.27
CA ASP A 102 4.41 -2.75 22.39
C ASP A 102 4.74 -1.29 22.07
N PHE A 103 4.54 -0.88 20.81
CA PHE A 103 4.90 0.44 20.32
C PHE A 103 6.37 0.83 20.59
N SER A 104 7.28 -0.15 20.58
CA SER A 104 8.71 0.06 20.82
C SER A 104 9.32 1.08 19.85
N GLN A 105 9.85 2.16 20.43
CA GLN A 105 10.55 3.20 19.68
C GLN A 105 11.82 2.66 19.01
N ASP A 106 12.55 1.76 19.67
CA ASP A 106 13.76 1.16 19.10
C ASP A 106 13.43 0.37 17.83
N ARG A 107 12.33 -0.41 17.85
CA ARG A 107 11.86 -1.14 16.66
C ARG A 107 11.46 -0.17 15.53
N PHE A 108 10.85 0.95 15.86
CA PHE A 108 10.51 1.98 14.87
C PHE A 108 11.76 2.62 14.23
N LEU A 109 12.77 2.95 15.03
CA LEU A 109 13.96 3.67 14.58
C LEU A 109 14.84 2.86 13.61
N VAL A 110 14.83 1.53 13.70
CA VAL A 110 15.54 0.64 12.74
C VAL A 110 15.12 0.89 11.29
N TYR A 111 13.86 1.29 11.05
CA TYR A 111 13.38 1.56 9.68
C TYR A 111 13.70 2.99 9.21
N PHE A 112 14.06 3.89 10.12
CA PHE A 112 14.47 5.27 9.80
C PHE A 112 15.94 5.38 9.39
N SER A 113 16.81 4.49 9.89
CA SER A 113 18.25 4.52 9.55
C SER A 113 18.56 4.11 8.10
N LEU A 114 17.57 3.58 7.36
CA LEU A 114 17.69 3.24 5.94
C LEU A 114 17.71 4.48 5.02
N LYS A 115 17.61 5.70 5.57
CA LYS A 115 17.58 6.95 4.83
C LYS A 115 18.88 7.75 4.81
N SER A 116 19.99 7.21 5.33
CA SER A 116 21.29 7.90 5.33
C SER A 116 22.25 7.41 4.27
#